data_AF-A0A1C6Z484-F1
#
_entry.id   AF-A0A1C6Z484-F1
#
_cell.length_a   1.000
_cell.length_b   1.000
_cell.length_c   1.000
_cell.angle_alpha   90.00
_cell.angle_beta   90.00
_cell.angle_gamma   90.00
#
_symmetry.space_group_name_H-M   'P 1'
#
loop_
_entity.id
_entity.type
_entity.pdbx_description
1 polymer ?
#
loop_
_entity_poly.entity_id
_entity_poly.type
_entity_poly.pdbx_seq_one_letter_code
_entity_poly.pdbx_strand_id
1 'polypeptide(L)' 'MSIERVHSVFGEPIRSVPPKVIMKRDIGRADLYSVDRLHIPVSMQIRYDMGDMVESVSFFPTSELRW' A
#
# COMPACT_ATOMS: atom_id res chain seq x y z
N MET A 1 -11.41 -5.79 0.59
CA MET A 1 -10.46 -6.93 0.74
C MET A 1 -9.66 -6.67 2.00
N SER A 2 -9.46 -7.64 2.89
CA SER A 2 -8.70 -7.41 4.12
C SER A 2 -7.19 -7.46 3.88
N ILE A 3 -6.41 -6.90 4.81
CA ILE A 3 -4.96 -6.97 4.77
C ILE A 3 -4.43 -8.41 4.73
N GLU A 4 -5.01 -9.33 5.49
CA GLU A 4 -4.54 -10.73 5.48
C GLU A 4 -4.74 -11.35 4.10
N ARG A 5 -5.84 -10.99 3.42
CA ARG A 5 -6.09 -11.47 2.06
C ARG A 5 -5.12 -10.84 1.05
N VAL A 6 -4.77 -9.56 1.20
CA VAL A 6 -3.74 -8.91 0.36
C VAL A 6 -2.40 -9.63 0.54
N HIS A 7 -1.97 -9.83 1.78
CA HIS A 7 -0.67 -10.47 2.09
C HIS A 7 -0.64 -11.92 1.61
N SER A 8 -1.76 -12.64 1.68
CA SER A 8 -1.89 -13.98 1.09
C SER A 8 -1.73 -14.02 -0.43
N VAL A 9 -2.09 -12.95 -1.15
CA VAL A 9 -2.06 -12.91 -2.62
C VAL A 9 -0.74 -12.34 -3.14
N PHE A 10 -0.23 -11.30 -2.49
CA PHE A 10 0.94 -10.53 -2.94
C PHE A 10 2.20 -10.78 -2.12
N GLY A 11 2.10 -11.51 -1.01
CA GLY A 11 3.18 -11.68 -0.04
C GLY A 11 3.34 -10.47 0.87
N GLU A 12 4.49 -10.42 1.55
CA GLU A 12 4.83 -9.32 2.45
C GLU A 12 5.13 -8.04 1.66
N PRO A 13 4.67 -6.87 2.14
CA PRO A 13 4.97 -5.60 1.52
C PRO A 13 6.45 -5.25 1.68
N ILE A 14 7.01 -4.54 0.69
CA ILE A 14 8.36 -3.98 0.74
C ILE A 14 8.49 -2.98 1.88
N ARG A 15 7.45 -2.16 2.08
CA ARG A 15 7.33 -1.20 3.18
C ARG A 15 5.88 -1.11 3.63
N SER A 16 5.70 -0.87 4.92
CA SER A 16 4.40 -0.63 5.53
C SER A 16 4.47 0.58 6.45
N VAL A 17 3.45 1.43 6.42
CA VAL A 17 3.22 2.51 7.38
C VAL A 17 2.01 2.13 8.24
N PRO A 18 2.17 2.00 9.56
CA PRO A 18 1.05 1.67 10.44
C PRO A 18 0.00 2.80 10.46
N PRO A 19 -1.26 2.49 10.85
CA PRO A 19 -2.28 3.52 11.04
C PRO A 19 -1.82 4.61 12.01
N LYS A 20 -2.17 5.85 11.72
CA LYS A 20 -1.80 7.01 12.54
C LYS A 20 -2.86 8.09 12.48
N VAL A 21 -2.96 8.88 13.55
CA VAL A 21 -3.82 10.05 13.60
C VAL A 21 -2.98 11.30 13.34
N ILE A 22 -3.28 12.03 12.26
CA ILE A 22 -2.63 13.32 11.95
C ILE A 22 -3.69 14.40 11.92
N MET A 23 -3.49 15.48 12.68
CA MET A 23 -4.42 16.62 12.73
C MET A 23 -5.90 16.21 12.93
N LYS A 24 -6.14 15.24 13.84
CA LYS A 24 -7.47 14.65 14.12
C LYS A 24 -8.11 13.90 12.94
N ARG A 25 -7.33 13.50 11.96
CA ARG A 25 -7.77 12.62 10.87
C ARG A 25 -7.13 11.26 11.05
N ASP A 26 -7.96 10.23 11.02
CA ASP A 26 -7.52 8.86 11.02
C ASP A 26 -6.96 8.52 9.64
N ILE A 27 -5.69 8.18 9.60
CA ILE A 27 -5.01 7.72 8.39
C ILE A 27 -4.73 6.24 8.62
N GLY A 28 -5.47 5.40 7.90
CA GLY A 28 -5.25 3.96 7.94
C GLY A 28 -3.91 3.56 7.32
N ARG A 29 -3.63 2.26 7.39
CA ARG A 29 -2.35 1.68 6.97
C ARG A 29 -2.05 1.94 5.49
N ALA A 30 -0.78 1.95 5.12
CA ALA A 30 -0.36 1.94 3.73
C ALA A 30 0.76 0.91 3.50
N ASP A 31 0.55 -0.02 2.59
CA ASP A 31 1.53 -1.01 2.17
C ASP A 31 2.06 -0.67 0.77
N LEU A 32 3.33 -0.95 0.53
CA LEU A 32 4.02 -0.74 -0.73
C LEU A 32 4.54 -2.06 -1.29
N TYR A 33 4.28 -2.31 -2.56
CA TYR A 33 4.69 -3.49 -3.32
C TYR A 33 5.42 -3.07 -4.61
N SER A 34 6.25 -3.96 -5.16
CA SER A 34 6.82 -3.80 -6.51
C SER A 34 6.05 -4.67 -7.48
N VAL A 35 5.84 -4.15 -8.69
CA VAL A 35 5.22 -4.88 -9.80
C VAL A 35 6.30 -5.21 -10.82
N ASP A 36 6.93 -6.37 -10.64
CA ASP A 36 8.14 -6.75 -11.40
C ASP A 36 7.86 -7.29 -12.82
N ARG A 37 6.58 -7.41 -13.22
CA ARG A 37 6.18 -7.98 -14.52
C ARG A 37 6.15 -6.96 -15.67
N LEU A 38 6.55 -5.72 -15.41
CA LEU A 38 6.50 -4.63 -16.39
C LEU A 38 7.91 -4.23 -16.81
N HIS A 39 8.05 -3.79 -18.07
CA HIS A 39 9.34 -3.27 -18.59
C HIS A 39 9.83 -2.03 -17.84
N ILE A 40 8.92 -1.30 -17.19
CA ILE A 40 9.22 -0.15 -16.35
C ILE A 40 8.92 -0.56 -14.90
N PRO A 41 9.84 -0.36 -13.94
CA PRO A 41 9.57 -0.59 -12.54
C PRO A 41 8.37 0.25 -12.08
N VAL A 42 7.32 -0.43 -11.62
CA VAL A 42 6.11 0.20 -11.10
C VAL A 42 5.95 -0.21 -9.65
N SER A 43 5.72 0.78 -8.81
CA SER A 43 5.37 0.58 -7.41
C SER A 43 3.85 0.58 -7.27
N MET A 44 3.33 -0.35 -6.48
CA MET A 44 1.92 -0.43 -6.12
C MET A 44 1.77 -0.07 -4.64
N GLN A 45 1.02 0.98 -4.36
CA GLN A 45 0.65 1.35 -2.99
C GLN A 45 -0.80 0.96 -2.73
N ILE A 46 -1.03 0.22 -1.65
CA ILE A 46 -2.37 -0.13 -1.16
C ILE A 46 -2.60 0.65 0.13
N ARG A 47 -3.65 1.45 0.18
CA ARG A 47 -4.11 2.11 1.40
C ARG A 47 -5.29 1.36 1.98
N TYR A 48 -5.29 1.26 3.30
CA TYR A 48 -6.33 0.62 4.08
C TYR A 48 -7.06 1.68 4.90
N ASP A 49 -8.32 1.41 5.21
CA ASP A 49 -9.07 2.14 6.22
C ASP A 49 -8.67 1.70 7.64
N MET A 50 -9.38 2.21 8.65
CA MET A 50 -9.15 1.87 10.06
C MET A 50 -9.66 0.46 10.44
N GLY A 51 -10.40 -0.19 9.55
CA GLY A 51 -10.87 -1.57 9.71
C GLY A 51 -9.98 -2.59 8.98
N ASP A 52 -8.76 -2.19 8.58
CA ASP A 52 -7.80 -2.99 7.82
C ASP A 52 -8.36 -3.51 6.47
N MET A 53 -9.30 -2.77 5.89
CA MET A 53 -9.87 -3.05 4.58
C MET A 53 -9.27 -2.13 3.53
N VAL A 54 -8.98 -2.68 2.35
CA VAL A 54 -8.46 -1.91 1.20
C VAL A 54 -9.43 -0.77 0.87
N GLU A 55 -8.94 0.45 1.02
CA GLU A 55 -9.61 1.71 0.70
C GLU A 55 -9.25 2.17 -0.73
N SER A 56 -7.97 2.10 -1.08
CA SER A 56 -7.50 2.48 -2.42
C SER A 56 -6.22 1.77 -2.86
N VAL A 57 -6.02 1.70 -4.18
CA VAL A 57 -4.81 1.14 -4.79
C VAL A 57 -4.30 2.13 -5.83
N SER A 58 -3.02 2.47 -5.72
CA SER A 58 -2.33 3.42 -6.58
C SER A 58 -1.12 2.77 -7.24
N PHE A 59 -0.90 3.07 -8.52
CA PHE A 59 0.27 2.63 -9.27
C PHE A 59 1.04 3.85 -9.75
N PHE A 60 2.35 3.83 -9.60
CA PHE A 60 3.23 4.89 -10.09
C PHE A 60 4.60 4.31 -10.47
N PRO A 61 5.32 4.92 -11.44
CA PRO A 61 6.69 4.55 -11.72
C PRO A 61 7.52 4.61 -10.43
N THR A 62 8.39 3.63 -10.20
CA THR A 62 9.22 3.59 -8.99
C THR A 62 10.10 4.84 -8.87
N SER A 63 10.45 5.48 -9.99
CA SER A 63 11.16 6.77 -10.03
C SER A 63 10.40 7.95 -9.42
N GLU A 64 9.07 7.89 -9.39
CA GLU A 64 8.19 8.95 -8.86
C GLU A 64 7.78 8.70 -7.40
N LEU A 65 8.14 7.54 -6.84
CA LEU A 65 7.85 7.21 -5.45
C LEU A 65 8.50 8.23 -4.51
N ARG A 66 7.64 8.99 -3.81
CA ARG A 66 8.02 9.83 -2.67
C ARG A 66 7.42 9.17 -1.43
N TRP A 67 8.27 8.64 -0.56
CA TRP A 67 7.88 7.95 0.66
C TRP A 67 8.46 8.66 1.88
#